data_AF-A0A7Y9KLS5-F1
#
_entry.id   AF-A0A7Y9KLS5-F1
#
_cell.length_a   1.000
_cell.length_b   1.000
_cell.length_c   1.000
_cell.angle_alpha   90.00
_cell.angle_beta   90.00
_cell.angle_gamma   90.00
#
_symmetry.space_group_name_H-M   'P 1'
#
loop_
_entity.id
_entity.type
_entity.pdbx_description
1 polymer ?
#
loop_
_entity_poly.entity_id
_entity_poly.type
_entity_poly.pdbx_seq_one_letter_code
_entity_poly.pdbx_strand_id
1 'polypeptide(L)' 'MPLQRDCLLPVSRGGRYTLENVVPACASCNASKHNSEVTGWLRRKRLDERAFLLRHATILAALVRDMNTEP' A
#
# COMPACT_ATOMS: atom_id res chain seq x y z
N MET A 1 -8.13 16.67 -0.41
CA MET A 1 -7.58 16.31 0.92
C MET A 1 -6.20 15.71 0.75
N PRO A 2 -5.24 15.97 1.65
CA PRO A 2 -3.91 15.38 1.58
C PRO A 2 -4.00 13.86 1.74
N LEU A 3 -3.13 13.13 1.04
CA LEU A 3 -2.98 11.69 1.20
C LEU A 3 -2.21 11.39 2.49
N GLN A 4 -2.58 10.29 3.14
CA GLN A 4 -1.93 9.74 4.32
C GLN A 4 -1.03 8.57 3.95
N ARG A 5 -0.05 8.26 4.79
CA ARG A 5 0.73 7.01 4.70
C ARG A 5 -0.07 5.88 5.37
N ASP A 6 -0.33 4.82 4.63
CA ASP A 6 -0.94 3.59 5.13
C ASP A 6 -0.03 2.40 4.79
N CYS A 7 -0.11 1.31 5.56
CA CYS A 7 0.73 0.13 5.40
C CYS A 7 -0.08 -1.05 4.84
N LEU A 8 0.41 -1.74 3.82
CA LEU A 8 -0.27 -2.91 3.23
C LEU A 8 -0.46 -4.03 4.27
N LEU A 9 0.62 -4.42 4.93
CA LEU A 9 0.63 -5.19 6.16
C LEU A 9 0.71 -4.20 7.34
N PRO A 10 -0.28 -4.16 8.24
CA PRO A 10 -0.25 -3.31 9.42
C PRO A 10 0.95 -3.60 10.33
N VAL A 11 1.50 -2.56 10.96
CA VAL A 11 2.64 -2.70 11.88
C VAL A 11 2.31 -3.62 13.06
N SER A 12 1.09 -3.55 13.57
CA SER A 12 0.60 -4.43 14.65
C SER A 12 0.49 -5.91 14.25
N ARG A 13 0.70 -6.24 12.97
CA ARG A 13 0.72 -7.60 12.41
C ARG A 13 2.06 -7.93 11.75
N GLY A 14 3.13 -7.23 12.13
CA GLY A 14 4.49 -7.49 11.63
C GLY A 14 4.90 -6.68 10.40
N GLY A 15 4.06 -5.77 9.91
CA GLY A 15 4.44 -4.82 8.86
C GLY A 15 5.53 -3.85 9.29
N ARG A 16 6.31 -3.35 8.32
CA ARG A 16 7.38 -2.37 8.55
C ARG A 16 7.15 -1.11 7.71
N TYR A 17 7.75 0.01 8.12
CA TYR A 17 7.73 1.23 7.32
C TYR A 17 8.80 1.17 6.23
N THR A 18 8.50 0.46 5.15
CA THR A 18 9.39 0.30 4.00
C THR A 18 8.70 0.74 2.72
N LEU A 19 9.47 0.94 1.65
CA LEU A 19 8.96 1.36 0.34
C LEU A 19 7.95 0.34 -0.23
N GLU A 20 8.14 -0.95 0.05
CA GLU A 20 7.27 -2.03 -0.43
C GLU A 20 5.93 -2.09 0.32
N ASN A 21 5.88 -1.55 1.55
CA ASN A 21 4.74 -1.71 2.45
C ASN A 21 3.96 -0.41 2.66
N VAL A 22 4.55 0.77 2.49
CA VAL A 22 3.87 2.06 2.70
C VAL A 22 3.30 2.58 1.38
N VAL A 23 2.00 2.88 1.37
CA VAL A 23 1.28 3.44 0.21
C VAL A 23 0.49 4.69 0.59
N PRO A 24 0.23 5.58 -0.37
CA PRO A 24 -0.68 6.70 -0.14
C PRO A 24 -2.14 6.22 -0.05
N ALA A 25 -2.88 6.72 0.92
CA ALA A 25 -4.31 6.46 1.08
C ALA A 25 -5.06 7.76 1.43
N CYS A 26 -6.32 7.90 1.00
CA CYS A 26 -7.16 8.97 1.51
C CYS A 26 -7.57 8.68 2.97
N ALA A 27 -8.01 9.72 3.69
CA ALA A 27 -8.35 9.61 5.11
C ALA A 27 -9.43 8.55 5.40
N SER A 28 -10.48 8.47 4.57
CA SER A 28 -11.56 7.50 4.75
C SER A 28 -11.13 6.06 4.46
N CYS A 29 -10.30 5.85 3.43
CA CYS A 29 -9.75 4.53 3.13
C CYS A 29 -8.87 4.03 4.28
N ASN A 30 -7.89 4.84 4.70
CA ASN A 30 -6.97 4.51 5.79
C ASN A 30 -7.74 4.19 7.09
N ALA A 31 -8.67 5.06 7.48
CA ALA A 31 -9.52 4.85 8.66
C ALA A 31 -10.34 3.55 8.56
N SER A 32 -10.93 3.26 7.40
CA SER A 32 -11.75 2.05 7.22
C SER A 32 -10.94 0.76 7.06
N LYS A 33 -9.67 0.84 6.66
CA LYS A 33 -8.75 -0.30 6.62
C LYS A 33 -8.26 -0.63 8.02
N HIS A 34 -7.93 0.38 8.81
CA HIS A 34 -7.44 0.22 10.17
C HIS A 34 -6.28 -0.80 10.20
N ASN A 35 -6.31 -1.74 11.14
CA ASN A 35 -5.34 -2.80 11.30
C ASN A 35 -5.62 -4.04 10.41
N SER A 36 -6.37 -3.90 9.32
CA SER A 36 -6.54 -4.99 8.34
C SER A 36 -5.39 -5.00 7.34
N GLU A 37 -5.00 -6.20 6.90
CA GLU A 37 -4.17 -6.35 5.71
C GLU A 37 -4.93 -5.86 4.46
N VAL A 38 -4.20 -5.25 3.52
CA VAL A 38 -4.80 -4.55 2.37
C VAL A 38 -5.69 -5.45 1.51
N THR A 39 -5.27 -6.68 1.19
CA THR A 39 -6.08 -7.59 0.36
C THR A 39 -7.35 -8.02 1.11
N GLY A 40 -7.24 -8.32 2.41
CA GLY A 40 -8.39 -8.60 3.26
C GLY A 40 -9.38 -7.43 3.34
N TRP A 41 -8.88 -6.19 3.34
CA TRP A 41 -9.72 -4.99 3.29
C TRP A 41 -10.37 -4.76 1.92
N LEU A 42 -9.61 -4.92 0.82
CA LEU A 42 -10.11 -4.79 -0.55
C LEU A 42 -11.25 -5.78 -0.82
N ARG A 43 -11.08 -7.06 -0.43
CA ARG A 43 -12.15 -8.08 -0.54
C ARG A 43 -13.40 -7.70 0.23
N ARG A 44 -13.24 -7.22 1.48
CA ARG A 44 -14.38 -6.79 2.31
C ARG A 44 -15.12 -5.59 1.73
N LYS A 45 -14.38 -4.67 1.11
CA LYS A 45 -14.93 -3.49 0.42
C LYS A 45 -15.43 -3.78 -0.99
N ARG A 46 -15.24 -5.01 -1.51
CA ARG A 46 -15.55 -5.41 -2.89
C ARG A 46 -14.83 -4.53 -3.93
N LEU A 47 -13.60 -4.15 -3.63
CA LEU A 47 -12.72 -3.41 -4.53
C LEU A 47 -11.81 -4.39 -5.30
N ASP A 48 -11.28 -3.94 -6.43
CA ASP A 48 -10.46 -4.77 -7.30
C ASP A 48 -9.05 -4.99 -6.71
N GLU A 49 -8.89 -6.13 -6.03
CA GLU A 49 -7.63 -6.58 -5.47
C GLU A 49 -6.55 -6.79 -6.54
N ARG A 50 -6.92 -7.37 -7.69
CA ARG A 50 -5.96 -7.70 -8.75
C ARG A 50 -5.38 -6.42 -9.35
N ALA A 51 -6.24 -5.45 -9.68
CA ALA A 51 -5.81 -4.17 -10.20
C ALA A 51 -4.88 -3.44 -9.22
N PHE A 52 -5.20 -3.46 -7.92
CA PHE A 52 -4.35 -2.88 -6.89
C PHE A 52 -2.95 -3.54 -6.86
N LEU A 53 -2.88 -4.87 -6.79
CA LEU A 53 -1.62 -5.60 -6.69
C LEU A 53 -0.75 -5.42 -7.93
N LEU A 54 -1.34 -5.45 -9.13
CA LEU A 54 -0.62 -5.22 -10.38
C LEU A 54 -0.04 -3.80 -10.43
N ARG A 55 -0.83 -2.80 -10.03
CA ARG A 55 -0.37 -1.41 -10.01
C ARG A 55 0.74 -1.18 -8.98
N HIS A 56 0.59 -1.76 -7.79
CA HIS A 56 1.62 -1.72 -6.73
C HIS A 56 2.94 -2.31 -7.22
N ALA A 57 2.92 -3.54 -7.73
CA ALA A 57 4.12 -4.20 -8.25
C ALA A 57 4.79 -3.39 -9.37
N THR A 58 4.01 -2.82 -10.27
CA THR A 58 4.51 -1.99 -11.38
C THR A 58 5.23 -0.73 -10.88
N ILE A 59 4.61 0.00 -9.93
CA ILE A 59 5.18 1.22 -9.36
C ILE A 59 6.43 0.89 -8.55
N LEU A 60 6.36 -0.14 -7.70
CA LEU A 60 7.49 -0.54 -6.86
C LEU A 60 8.70 -0.91 -7.73
N ALA A 61 8.49 -1.65 -8.81
CA ALA A 61 9.56 -1.97 -9.75
C ALA A 61 10.16 -0.72 -10.42
N ALA A 62 9.36 0.32 -10.68
CA ALA A 62 9.87 1.59 -11.20
C ALA A 62 10.72 2.32 -10.16
N LEU A 63 10.21 2.46 -8.93
CA LEU A 63 10.93 3.14 -7.85
C LEU A 63 12.25 2.45 -7.50
N VAL A 64 12.27 1.11 -7.48
CA VAL A 64 13.49 0.32 -7.26
C VAL A 64 14.48 0.54 -8.40
N ARG A 65 14.03 0.61 -9.65
CA ARG A 65 14.93 0.95 -10.77
C ARG A 65 15.52 2.34 -10.58
N ASP A 66 14.68 3.33 -10.29
CA ASP A 66 15.08 4.73 -10.15
C ASP A 66 16.15 4.89 -9.04
N MET A 67 15.95 4.25 -7.88
CA MET A 67 16.93 4.25 -6.78
C MET A 67 18.27 3.60 -7.14
N ASN A 68 18.30 2.68 -8.11
CA ASN A 68 19.53 2.02 -8.55
C ASN A 68 20.23 2.78 -9.70
N THR A 69 19.63 3.86 -10.19
CA THR A 69 20.17 4.69 -11.29
C THR A 69 20.77 6.01 -10.84
N GLU A 70 20.68 6.36 -9.55
CA GLU A 70 21.49 7.46 -8.98
C GLU A 70 22.92 6.95 -8.67
N PRO A 71 23.99 7.68 -9.05
CA PRO A 71 25.34 7.44 -8.55
C PRO A 71 25.50 7.78 -7.06
#